data_AF-A0A0G4FZ68-F1
#
_entry.id   AF-A0A0G4FZ68-F1
#
_cell.length_a   1.000
_cell.length_b   1.000
_cell.length_c   1.000
_cell.angle_alpha   90.00
_cell.angle_beta   90.00
_cell.angle_gamma   90.00
#
_symmetry.space_group_name_H-M   'P 1'
#
loop_
_entity.id
_entity.type
_entity.pdbx_description
1 polymer ?
#
loop_
_entity_poly.entity_id
_entity_poly.type
_entity_poly.pdbx_seq_one_letter_code
_entity_poly.pdbx_strand_id
1 'polypeptide(L)'
;MLGDVTIAHPTRPDPFTNRHHAATNRQNGAEDAKALRNAADRKHSKYGTEARTSNFTIVPLSAESYGRWADEAAALVNRMARHMRPPVYMEEGDVEFFRETAVERWWARLSMLLQKGNAHMVRSRAWRASRWNGQERAGVRG
;
A
#
# COMPACT_ATOMS: atom_id res chain seq x y z
N MET A 1 -0.69 -6.33 -17.84
CA MET A 1 -0.06 -5.82 -16.60
C MET A 1 -0.84 -6.37 -15.42
N LEU A 2 -0.16 -6.88 -14.39
CA LEU A 2 -0.82 -7.38 -13.17
C LEU A 2 -0.49 -6.42 -12.01
N GLY A 3 -1.52 -5.90 -11.36
CA GLY A 3 -1.41 -5.02 -10.20
C GLY A 3 -1.81 -5.77 -8.93
N ASP A 4 -0.93 -5.75 -7.93
CA ASP A 4 -1.24 -6.23 -6.57
C ASP A 4 -0.96 -5.09 -5.58
N VAL A 5 -1.82 -4.94 -4.59
CA VAL A 5 -1.74 -3.87 -3.59
C VAL A 5 -1.00 -4.39 -2.36
N THR A 6 -0.04 -3.60 -1.86
CA THR A 6 0.63 -3.90 -0.60
C THR A 6 0.74 -2.67 0.28
N ILE A 7 0.36 -2.81 1.54
CA ILE A 7 0.50 -1.74 2.53
C ILE A 7 1.60 -2.15 3.51
N ALA A 8 2.65 -1.34 3.59
CA ALA A 8 3.70 -1.45 4.57
C ALA A 8 3.37 -0.56 5.77
N HIS A 9 3.55 -1.06 6.98
CA HIS A 9 3.60 -0.21 8.16
C HIS A 9 5.08 0.01 8.52
N PRO A 10 5.55 1.26 8.69
CA PRO A 10 6.96 1.53 9.02
C PRO A 10 7.40 0.81 10.29
N THR A 11 6.48 0.71 11.24
CA THR A 11 6.62 -0.07 12.47
C THR A 11 5.68 -1.26 12.45
N ARG A 12 6.01 -2.35 13.13
CA ARG A 12 5.04 -3.36 13.54
C ARG A 12 4.57 -3.00 14.95
N PRO A 13 3.25 -3.06 15.21
CA PRO A 13 2.76 -2.85 16.55
C PRO A 13 3.28 -3.96 17.45
N ASP A 14 3.70 -3.55 18.64
CA ASP A 14 4.30 -4.34 19.71
C ASP A 14 5.84 -4.46 19.69
N PRO A 15 6.55 -3.63 20.49
CA PRO A 15 7.97 -3.80 20.79
C PRO A 15 8.25 -4.91 21.81
N PHE A 16 7.23 -5.46 22.49
CA PHE A 16 7.36 -6.43 23.58
C PHE A 16 7.08 -7.88 23.15
N THR A 17 6.46 -8.13 22.01
CA THR A 17 6.29 -9.49 21.50
C THR A 17 7.32 -9.82 20.41
N ASN A 18 8.33 -10.61 20.80
CA ASN A 18 9.31 -11.33 19.96
C ASN A 18 10.44 -10.48 19.30
N ARG A 19 11.70 -10.91 19.52
CA ARG A 19 12.97 -10.36 18.99
C ARG A 19 12.92 -10.06 17.49
N HIS A 20 12.18 -10.87 16.74
CA HIS A 20 11.97 -10.70 15.30
C HIS A 20 11.27 -9.37 14.95
N HIS A 21 10.28 -8.93 15.73
CA HIS A 21 9.56 -7.67 15.51
C HIS A 21 10.45 -6.45 15.77
N ALA A 22 11.22 -6.48 16.86
CA ALA A 22 12.20 -5.45 17.17
C ALA A 22 13.27 -5.31 16.06
N ALA A 23 13.76 -6.45 15.53
CA ALA A 23 14.69 -6.45 14.40
C ALA A 23 14.07 -5.87 13.13
N THR A 24 12.83 -6.27 12.80
CA THR A 24 12.09 -5.74 11.63
C THR A 24 11.87 -4.23 11.75
N ASN A 25 11.47 -3.73 12.93
CA ASN A 25 11.25 -2.30 13.17
C ASN A 25 12.55 -1.51 13.08
N ARG A 26 13.64 -2.04 13.63
CA ARG A 26 14.96 -1.43 13.52
C ARG A 26 15.43 -1.36 12.06
N GLN A 27 15.25 -2.44 11.29
CA GLN A 27 15.60 -2.46 9.87
C GLN A 27 14.75 -1.46 9.07
N ASN A 28 13.43 -1.42 9.32
CA ASN A 28 12.54 -0.48 8.65
C ASN A 28 12.82 0.99 9.01
N GLY A 29 13.26 1.26 10.25
CA GLY A 29 13.60 2.60 10.72
C GLY A 29 15.03 3.04 10.40
N ALA A 30 15.87 2.16 9.82
CA ALA A 30 17.26 2.47 9.52
C ALA A 30 17.40 3.46 8.35
N GLU A 31 16.43 3.48 7.43
CA GLU A 31 16.43 4.35 6.26
C GLU A 31 15.00 4.80 5.96
N ASP A 32 14.85 6.00 5.42
CA ASP A 32 13.56 6.50 4.97
C ASP A 32 12.97 5.59 3.87
N ALA A 33 11.64 5.34 3.91
CA ALA A 33 10.88 4.43 3.04
C ALA A 33 11.37 2.96 3.00
N LYS A 34 12.20 2.49 3.94
CA LYS A 34 12.72 1.11 3.89
C LYS A 34 11.61 0.06 3.97
N ALA A 35 10.60 0.29 4.82
CA ALA A 35 9.46 -0.61 4.95
C ALA A 35 8.69 -0.76 3.62
N LEU A 36 8.53 0.35 2.91
CA LEU A 36 7.91 0.43 1.59
C LEU A 36 8.71 -0.34 0.54
N ARG A 37 10.02 -0.07 0.44
CA ARG A 37 10.93 -0.77 -0.50
C ARG A 37 10.89 -2.28 -0.28
N ASN A 38 11.05 -2.72 0.98
CA ASN A 38 10.97 -4.13 1.34
C ASN A 38 9.63 -4.77 0.96
N ALA A 39 8.52 -4.01 1.01
CA ALA A 39 7.21 -4.51 0.60
C ALA A 39 7.07 -4.66 -0.92
N ALA A 40 7.58 -3.69 -1.69
CA ALA A 40 7.63 -3.77 -3.14
C ALA A 40 8.53 -4.95 -3.59
N ASP A 41 9.72 -5.08 -3.01
CA ASP A 41 10.67 -6.16 -3.31
C ASP A 41 10.07 -7.54 -3.07
N ARG A 42 9.32 -7.70 -1.96
CA ARG A 42 8.61 -8.96 -1.70
C ARG A 42 7.60 -9.31 -2.80
N LYS A 43 6.93 -8.33 -3.41
CA LYS A 43 6.00 -8.57 -4.51
C LYS A 43 6.73 -8.91 -5.80
N HIS A 44 7.82 -8.21 -6.11
CA HIS A 44 8.69 -8.52 -7.23
C HIS A 44 9.30 -9.92 -7.11
N SER A 45 9.79 -10.31 -5.93
CA SER A 45 10.30 -11.66 -5.68
C SER A 45 9.22 -12.73 -5.77
N LYS A 46 7.98 -12.42 -5.38
CA LYS A 46 6.87 -13.38 -5.38
C LYS A 46 6.29 -13.65 -6.77
N TYR A 47 6.21 -12.63 -7.62
CA TYR A 47 5.49 -12.72 -8.90
C TYR A 47 6.35 -12.42 -10.13
N GLY A 48 7.58 -11.93 -9.94
CA GLY A 48 8.40 -11.40 -11.02
C GLY A 48 8.80 -12.46 -12.05
N THR A 49 9.07 -13.69 -11.62
CA THR A 49 9.46 -14.78 -12.51
C THR A 49 8.28 -15.21 -13.39
N GLU A 50 7.12 -15.44 -12.79
CA GLU A 50 5.90 -15.86 -13.48
C GLU A 50 5.41 -14.78 -14.44
N ALA A 51 5.46 -13.51 -14.01
CA ALA A 51 5.06 -12.39 -14.84
C ALA A 51 5.94 -12.25 -16.08
N ARG A 52 7.27 -12.31 -15.92
CA ARG A 52 8.20 -12.29 -17.07
C ARG A 52 7.93 -13.46 -18.03
N THR A 53 7.75 -14.66 -17.49
CA THR A 53 7.42 -15.86 -18.27
C THR A 53 6.12 -15.69 -19.07
N SER A 54 5.18 -14.93 -18.52
CA SER A 54 3.87 -14.65 -19.14
C SER A 54 3.84 -13.34 -19.94
N ASN A 55 4.99 -12.73 -20.22
CA ASN A 55 5.13 -11.44 -20.90
C ASN A 55 4.30 -10.30 -20.26
N PHE A 56 4.18 -10.32 -18.93
CA PHE A 56 3.56 -9.27 -18.13
C PHE A 56 4.60 -8.55 -17.27
N THR A 57 4.35 -7.26 -17.05
CA THR A 57 5.01 -6.48 -16.00
C THR A 57 4.16 -6.49 -14.73
N ILE A 58 4.78 -6.80 -13.60
CA ILE A 58 4.21 -6.54 -12.26
C ILE A 58 4.55 -5.12 -11.89
N VAL A 59 3.55 -4.37 -11.42
CA VAL A 59 3.81 -3.15 -10.66
C VAL A 59 3.11 -3.27 -9.31
N PRO A 60 3.87 -3.40 -8.21
CA PRO A 60 3.29 -3.43 -6.89
C PRO A 60 2.79 -2.04 -6.52
N LEU A 61 1.48 -1.92 -6.32
CA LEU A 61 0.84 -0.72 -5.78
C LEU A 61 1.12 -0.63 -4.28
N SER A 62 2.36 -0.25 -3.97
CA SER A 62 2.89 -0.23 -2.61
C SER A 62 2.67 1.13 -1.97
N ALA A 63 2.19 1.12 -0.72
CA ALA A 63 2.06 2.33 0.09
C ALA A 63 2.46 2.09 1.54
N GLU A 64 2.97 3.12 2.21
CA GLU A 64 3.07 3.16 3.67
C GLU A 64 1.74 3.58 4.27
N SER A 65 1.38 3.02 5.43
CA SER A 65 0.12 3.36 6.09
C SER A 65 -0.05 4.86 6.37
N TYR A 66 1.03 5.62 6.52
CA TYR A 66 0.98 7.07 6.76
C TYR A 66 0.99 7.93 5.48
N GLY A 67 0.83 7.30 4.30
CA GLY A 67 0.44 8.02 3.07
C GLY A 67 1.49 8.07 1.96
N ARG A 68 2.70 7.53 2.18
CA ARG A 68 3.73 7.50 1.13
C ARG A 68 3.44 6.38 0.14
N TRP A 69 3.28 6.71 -1.14
CA TRP A 69 3.22 5.72 -2.23
C TRP A 69 4.61 5.44 -2.78
N ALA A 70 4.84 4.24 -3.31
CA ALA A 70 6.09 3.91 -3.99
C ALA A 70 6.18 4.62 -5.36
N ASP A 71 7.40 4.97 -5.75
CA ASP A 71 7.67 5.65 -7.02
C ASP A 71 7.14 4.86 -8.22
N GLU A 72 7.21 3.53 -8.18
CA GLU A 72 6.70 2.67 -9.25
C GLU A 72 5.17 2.77 -9.39
N ALA A 73 4.46 2.88 -8.25
CA ALA A 73 3.01 3.09 -8.24
C ALA A 73 2.66 4.48 -8.80
N ALA A 74 3.44 5.51 -8.43
CA ALA A 74 3.25 6.85 -8.97
C ALA A 74 3.54 6.92 -10.48
N ALA A 75 4.61 6.27 -10.92
CA ALA A 75 4.98 6.17 -12.33
C ALA A 75 3.90 5.46 -13.15
N LEU A 76 3.24 4.44 -12.58
CA LEU A 76 2.11 3.79 -13.22
C LEU A 76 0.93 4.74 -13.39
N VAL A 77 0.51 5.43 -12.32
CA VAL A 77 -0.63 6.37 -12.37
C VAL A 77 -0.40 7.43 -13.44
N ASN A 78 0.78 8.03 -13.49
CA ASN A 78 1.16 9.01 -14.51
C ASN A 78 1.21 8.40 -15.92
N ARG A 79 1.69 7.15 -16.06
CA ARG A 79 1.67 6.44 -17.33
C ARG A 79 0.24 6.18 -17.80
N MET A 80 -0.66 5.76 -16.91
CA MET A 80 -2.06 5.54 -17.24
C MET A 80 -2.72 6.83 -17.72
N ALA A 81 -2.47 7.96 -17.06
CA ALA A 81 -3.02 9.25 -17.47
C ALA A 81 -2.53 9.67 -18.86
N ARG A 82 -1.25 9.47 -19.18
CA ARG A 82 -0.72 9.74 -20.53
C ARG A 82 -1.39 8.91 -21.63
N HIS A 83 -1.83 7.70 -21.30
CA HIS A 83 -2.52 6.80 -22.25
C HIS A 83 -4.04 6.95 -22.22
N MET A 84 -4.59 7.81 -21.36
CA MET A 84 -6.00 8.13 -21.42
C MET A 84 -6.32 8.82 -22.73
N ARG A 85 -7.37 8.29 -23.39
CA ARG A 85 -7.98 8.96 -24.54
C ARG A 85 -8.83 10.11 -24.02
N PRO A 86 -8.55 11.36 -24.42
CA PRO A 86 -9.42 12.48 -24.09
C PRO A 86 -10.79 12.30 -24.79
N PRO A 87 -11.84 12.93 -24.25
CA PRO A 87 -13.13 12.98 -24.93
C PRO A 87 -13.02 13.61 -26.33
N VAL A 88 -13.81 13.13 -27.28
CA VAL A 88 -13.74 13.53 -28.70
C VAL A 88 -14.05 15.02 -28.93
N TYR A 89 -14.77 15.65 -28.00
CA TYR A 89 -15.16 17.06 -28.05
C TYR A 89 -14.16 18.01 -27.38
N MET A 90 -13.06 17.50 -26.84
CA MET A 90 -12.08 18.29 -26.08
C MET A 90 -11.10 19.00 -27.02
N GLU A 91 -10.83 20.28 -26.78
CA GLU A 91 -9.82 21.03 -27.53
C GLU A 91 -8.41 20.52 -27.19
N GLU A 92 -7.47 20.62 -28.13
CA GLU A 92 -6.10 20.11 -27.94
C GLU A 92 -5.39 20.75 -26.73
N GLY A 93 -5.68 22.03 -26.47
CA GLY A 93 -5.16 22.76 -25.30
C GLY A 93 -5.66 22.27 -23.95
N ASP A 94 -6.82 21.59 -23.90
CA ASP A 94 -7.44 21.11 -22.66
C ASP A 94 -7.03 19.68 -22.29
N VAL A 95 -6.35 18.97 -23.19
CA VAL A 95 -6.00 17.55 -23.00
C VAL A 95 -5.03 17.35 -21.84
N GLU A 96 -4.08 18.26 -21.66
CA GLU A 96 -3.11 18.19 -20.56
C GLU A 96 -3.82 18.42 -19.21
N PHE A 97 -4.60 19.49 -19.10
CA PHE A 97 -5.40 19.79 -17.92
C PHE A 97 -6.35 18.64 -17.54
N PHE A 98 -6.97 18.01 -18.53
CA PHE A 98 -7.80 16.82 -18.32
C PHE A 98 -7.02 15.64 -17.71
N ARG A 99 -5.82 15.36 -18.22
CA ARG A 99 -4.96 14.29 -17.71
C ARG A 99 -4.47 14.58 -16.29
N GLU A 100 -4.07 15.82 -16.01
CA GLU A 100 -3.68 16.26 -14.67
C GLU A 100 -4.84 16.11 -13.67
N THR A 101 -6.02 16.61 -14.04
CA THR A 101 -7.24 16.47 -13.23
C THR A 101 -7.59 15.00 -12.97
N ALA A 102 -7.37 14.12 -13.95
CA ALA A 102 -7.58 12.68 -13.78
C ALA A 102 -6.59 12.08 -12.76
N VAL A 103 -5.32 12.42 -12.84
CA VAL A 103 -4.28 11.99 -11.88
C VAL A 103 -4.63 12.44 -10.46
N GLU A 104 -5.01 13.70 -10.28
CA GLU A 104 -5.41 14.24 -8.98
C GLU A 104 -6.61 13.48 -8.38
N ARG A 105 -7.65 13.26 -9.19
CA ARG A 105 -8.84 12.50 -8.76
C ARG A 105 -8.49 11.06 -8.39
N TRP A 106 -7.58 10.43 -9.13
CA TRP A 106 -7.11 9.09 -8.82
C TRP A 106 -6.31 9.06 -7.52
N TRP A 107 -5.44 10.03 -7.28
CA TRP A 107 -4.71 10.14 -6.01
C TRP A 107 -5.64 10.37 -4.82
N ALA A 108 -6.65 11.22 -4.96
CA ALA A 108 -7.66 11.42 -3.93
C ALA A 108 -8.40 10.11 -3.61
N ARG A 109 -8.78 9.35 -4.65
CA ARG A 109 -9.46 8.06 -4.48
C ARG A 109 -8.56 7.01 -3.81
N LEU A 110 -7.31 6.89 -4.26
CA LEU A 110 -6.32 5.97 -3.70
C LEU A 110 -6.02 6.30 -2.22
N SER A 111 -5.87 7.58 -1.89
CA SER A 111 -5.66 8.04 -0.51
C SER A 111 -6.84 7.69 0.40
N MET A 112 -8.07 7.90 -0.07
CA MET A 112 -9.27 7.55 0.67
C MET A 112 -9.39 6.04 0.90
N LEU A 113 -9.07 5.22 -0.11
CA LEU A 113 -9.08 3.76 0.02
C LEU A 113 -8.01 3.28 1.01
N LEU A 114 -6.82 3.89 0.98
CA LEU A 114 -5.75 3.62 1.93
C LEU A 114 -6.20 3.95 3.37
N GLN A 115 -6.81 5.12 3.60
CA GLN A 115 -7.34 5.50 4.91
C GLN A 115 -8.42 4.54 5.41
N LYS A 116 -9.36 4.14 4.54
CA LYS A 116 -10.40 3.14 4.88
C LYS A 116 -9.78 1.79 5.25
N GLY A 117 -8.79 1.33 4.48
CA GLY A 117 -8.05 0.09 4.75
C GLY A 117 -7.32 0.15 6.10
N ASN A 118 -6.63 1.27 6.37
CA ASN A 118 -5.95 1.50 7.64
C ASN A 118 -6.94 1.50 8.82
N ALA A 119 -8.06 2.22 8.71
CA ALA A 119 -9.10 2.25 9.75
C ALA A 119 -9.67 0.85 10.01
N HIS A 120 -9.93 0.08 8.95
CA HIS A 120 -10.36 -1.31 9.08
C HIS A 120 -9.32 -2.17 9.82
N MET A 121 -8.04 -2.08 9.43
CA MET A 121 -6.95 -2.82 10.10
C MET A 121 -6.84 -2.48 11.59
N VAL A 122 -6.91 -1.20 11.95
CA VAL A 122 -6.86 -0.74 13.35
C VAL A 122 -8.07 -1.29 14.12
N ARG A 123 -9.28 -1.16 13.56
CA ARG A 123 -10.51 -1.67 14.18
C ARG A 123 -10.46 -3.18 14.40
N SER A 124 -10.04 -3.95 13.40
CA SER A 124 -9.92 -5.41 13.52
C SER A 124 -8.86 -5.84 14.54
N ARG A 125 -7.79 -5.05 14.72
CA ARG A 125 -6.80 -5.29 15.79
C ARG A 125 -7.39 -4.98 17.17
N ALA A 126 -8.04 -3.83 17.32
CA ALA A 126 -8.68 -3.44 18.58
C ALA A 126 -9.72 -4.49 19.01
N TRP A 127 -10.57 -4.94 18.08
CA TRP A 127 -11.55 -5.99 18.35
C TRP A 127 -10.91 -7.31 18.80
N ARG A 128 -9.84 -7.76 18.13
CA ARG A 128 -9.10 -8.97 18.54
C ARG A 128 -8.47 -8.82 19.93
N ALA A 129 -7.87 -7.67 20.23
CA ALA A 129 -7.29 -7.39 21.54
C ALA A 129 -8.36 -7.39 22.65
N SER A 130 -9.51 -6.75 22.41
CA SER A 130 -10.64 -6.78 23.36
C SER A 130 -11.16 -8.19 23.61
N ARG A 131 -11.26 -9.02 22.56
CA ARG A 131 -11.67 -10.43 22.69
C ARG A 131 -10.67 -11.25 23.50
N TRP A 132 -9.37 -11.08 23.22
CA TRP A 132 -8.29 -11.76 23.97
C TRP A 132 -8.34 -11.41 25.46
N ASN A 133 -8.41 -10.11 25.79
CA ASN A 133 -8.49 -9.64 27.17
C ASN A 133 -9.78 -10.12 27.87
N GLY A 134 -10.88 -10.29 27.13
CA GLY A 134 -12.13 -10.86 27.65
C GLY A 134 -12.01 -12.35 27.99
N GLN A 135 -11.26 -13.12 27.19
CA GLN A 135 -10.99 -14.53 27.45
C GLN A 135 -10.03 -14.74 28.62
N GLU A 136 -8.96 -13.95 28.74
CA GLU A 136 -8.06 -14.00 29.91
C GLU A 136 -8.81 -13.67 31.21
N ARG A 137 -9.67 -12.64 31.21
CA ARG A 137 -10.50 -12.29 32.37
C ARG A 137 -11.52 -13.36 32.75
N ALA A 138 -11.97 -14.16 31.78
CA ALA A 138 -12.88 -15.28 32.03
C ALA A 138 -12.12 -16.53 32.56
N GLY A 139 -10.90 -16.78 32.08
CA GLY A 139 -10.07 -17.91 32.52
C GLY A 139 -9.46 -17.76 33.91
N VAL A 140 -9.31 -16.53 34.42
CA VAL A 140 -8.82 -16.23 35.78
C VAL A 140 -9.92 -16.42 36.85
N ARG A 141 -11.17 -16.74 36.46
CA ARG A 141 -12.29 -17.02 37.39
C ARG A 141 -12.70 -18.50 37.44
N GLY A 142 -11.88 -19.41 36.89
CA GLY A 142 -12.11 -20.86 36.89
C GLY A 142 -11.34 -21.57 38.00
#